data_AF-A0A090X5M8-F1
#
_entry.id   AF-A0A090X5M8-F1
#
_cell.length_a   1.000
_cell.length_b   1.000
_cell.length_c   1.000
_cell.angle_alpha   90.00
_cell.angle_beta   90.00
_cell.angle_gamma   90.00
#
_symmetry.space_group_name_H-M   'P 1'
#
loop_
_entity.id
_entity.type
_entity.pdbx_description
1 polymer ?
#
loop_
_entity_poly.entity_id
_entity_poly.type
_entity_poly.pdbx_seq_one_letter_code
_entity_poly.pdbx_strand_id
1 'polypeptide(L)'
;MKLWGPKVARDFLSRLNVDNETIQHVVNIIENISFKGGNIEQKFTSPELNVVQDADRLDAIGAIGIARCFNYGGFKNRALYDPEIKPDLNMSKEAYKKSTAPTINHFYEKLLLLKDRMNTETGKLVAGERHEFMLQFLNQFDKEWEGVL
;
A
#
# COMPACT_ATOMS: atom_id res chain seq x y z
N MET A 1 -15.40 -1.76 -8.19
CA MET A 1 -14.57 -2.99 -8.15
C MET A 1 -14.48 -3.67 -6.77
N LYS A 2 -15.16 -3.21 -5.71
CA LYS A 2 -14.97 -3.73 -4.33
C LYS A 2 -15.84 -4.92 -3.90
N LEU A 3 -16.85 -5.30 -4.69
CA LEU A 3 -17.85 -6.31 -4.28
C LEU A 3 -17.59 -7.72 -4.83
N TRP A 4 -16.62 -7.89 -5.74
CA TRP A 4 -16.37 -9.18 -6.39
C TRP A 4 -15.48 -10.11 -5.57
N GLY A 5 -14.44 -9.58 -4.90
CA GLY A 5 -13.47 -10.40 -4.14
C GLY A 5 -14.11 -11.31 -3.08
N PRO A 6 -14.91 -10.76 -2.15
CA PRO A 6 -15.58 -11.57 -1.13
C PRO A 6 -16.50 -12.65 -1.71
N LYS A 7 -17.28 -12.29 -2.74
CA LYS A 7 -18.18 -13.22 -3.41
C LYS A 7 -17.43 -14.36 -4.11
N VAL A 8 -16.40 -14.04 -4.87
CA VAL A 8 -15.59 -15.04 -5.59
C VAL A 8 -14.91 -15.99 -4.61
N ALA A 9 -14.34 -15.48 -3.50
CA ALA A 9 -13.73 -16.31 -2.48
C ALA A 9 -14.75 -17.25 -1.83
N ARG A 10 -15.94 -16.76 -1.48
CA ARG A 10 -17.03 -17.58 -0.95
C ARG A 10 -17.43 -18.68 -1.92
N ASP A 11 -17.75 -18.32 -3.16
CA ASP A 11 -18.22 -19.27 -4.18
C ASP A 11 -17.16 -20.35 -4.44
N PHE A 12 -15.88 -19.99 -4.45
CA PHE A 12 -14.77 -20.93 -4.64
C PHE A 12 -14.60 -21.88 -3.44
N LEU A 13 -14.54 -21.35 -2.22
CA LEU A 13 -14.34 -22.16 -1.02
C LEU A 13 -15.54 -23.08 -0.73
N SER A 14 -16.77 -22.63 -1.02
CA SER A 14 -17.96 -23.48 -0.91
C SER A 14 -17.90 -24.69 -1.85
N ARG A 15 -17.37 -24.54 -3.07
CA ARG A 15 -17.18 -25.66 -4.01
C ARG A 15 -16.15 -26.68 -3.53
N LEU A 16 -15.23 -26.26 -2.66
CA LEU A 16 -14.24 -27.12 -2.03
C LEU A 16 -14.74 -27.75 -0.72
N ASN A 17 -16.02 -27.55 -0.35
CA ASN A 17 -16.61 -28.01 0.91
C ASN A 17 -15.86 -27.54 2.16
N VAL A 18 -15.29 -26.33 2.12
CA VAL A 18 -14.73 -25.68 3.32
C VAL A 18 -15.87 -25.31 4.27
N ASP A 19 -15.62 -25.39 5.57
CA ASP A 19 -16.63 -25.07 6.58
C ASP A 19 -17.05 -23.58 6.52
N ASN A 20 -18.30 -23.30 6.84
CA ASN A 20 -18.87 -21.97 6.67
C ASN A 20 -18.25 -20.92 7.62
N GLU A 21 -17.70 -21.35 8.77
CA GLU A 21 -17.02 -20.45 9.70
C GLU A 21 -15.71 -19.92 9.10
N THR A 22 -14.87 -20.80 8.56
CA THR A 22 -13.66 -20.46 7.82
C THR A 22 -13.97 -19.59 6.60
N ILE A 23 -15.02 -19.92 5.82
CA ILE A 23 -15.44 -19.11 4.67
C ILE A 23 -15.80 -17.69 5.11
N GLN A 24 -16.59 -17.56 6.19
CA GLN A 24 -16.98 -16.25 6.71
C GLN A 24 -15.76 -15.45 7.21
N HIS A 25 -14.81 -16.12 7.87
CA HIS A 25 -13.57 -15.49 8.32
C HIS A 25 -12.75 -14.93 7.16
N VAL A 26 -12.54 -15.73 6.11
CA VAL A 26 -11.82 -15.29 4.89
C VAL A 26 -12.53 -14.12 4.21
N VAL A 27 -13.86 -14.18 4.09
CA VAL A 27 -14.68 -13.08 3.54
C VAL A 27 -14.48 -11.80 4.34
N ASN A 28 -14.53 -11.87 5.68
CA ASN A 28 -14.32 -10.73 6.56
C ASN A 28 -12.91 -10.13 6.39
N ILE A 29 -11.89 -10.97 6.21
CA ILE A 29 -10.52 -10.52 5.93
C ILE A 29 -10.46 -9.74 4.61
N ILE A 30 -11.01 -10.28 3.52
CA ILE A 30 -10.99 -9.64 2.19
C ILE A 30 -11.71 -8.29 2.19
N GLU A 31 -12.80 -8.15 2.95
CA GLU A 31 -13.54 -6.90 3.06
C GLU A 31 -12.78 -5.80 3.84
N ASN A 32 -11.82 -6.20 4.67
CA ASN A 32 -11.11 -5.33 5.61
C ASN A 32 -9.60 -5.20 5.34
N ILE A 33 -9.05 -5.91 4.34
CA ILE A 33 -7.62 -5.82 4.00
C ILE A 33 -7.21 -4.45 3.44
N SER A 34 -8.02 -3.86 2.56
CA SER A 34 -7.58 -2.70 1.76
C SER A 34 -7.31 -1.47 2.62
N PHE A 35 -6.19 -0.77 2.35
CA PHE A 35 -5.90 0.54 2.93
C PHE A 35 -7.04 1.52 2.62
N LYS A 36 -7.84 1.82 3.63
CA LYS A 36 -8.86 2.86 3.57
C LYS A 36 -8.16 4.12 4.08
N GLY A 37 -7.61 4.94 3.18
CA GLY A 37 -7.09 6.26 3.57
C GLY A 37 -8.13 7.03 4.42
N GLY A 38 -7.65 7.79 5.41
CA GLY A 38 -8.45 8.42 6.46
C GLY A 38 -8.58 7.58 7.74
N ASN A 39 -8.91 8.23 8.86
CA ASN A 39 -9.16 7.62 10.18
C ASN A 39 -10.50 6.86 10.22
N ILE A 40 -10.66 5.87 9.35
CA ILE A 40 -11.87 5.04 9.32
C ILE A 40 -11.67 3.88 10.27
N GLU A 41 -12.53 3.78 11.29
CA GLU A 41 -12.54 2.65 12.22
C GLU A 41 -12.63 1.32 11.49
N GLN A 42 -11.76 0.40 11.90
CA GLN A 42 -11.71 -0.95 11.36
C GLN A 42 -12.78 -1.80 12.04
N LYS A 43 -13.76 -2.28 11.26
CA LYS A 43 -14.93 -3.01 11.76
C LYS A 43 -14.66 -4.46 12.18
N PHE A 44 -13.52 -5.01 11.76
CA PHE A 44 -13.16 -6.41 11.98
C PHE A 44 -11.64 -6.53 12.13
N THR A 45 -11.20 -7.29 13.13
CA THR A 45 -9.78 -7.56 13.39
C THR A 45 -9.58 -9.03 13.74
N SER A 46 -8.46 -9.59 13.28
CA SER A 46 -7.98 -10.92 13.65
C SER A 46 -6.46 -11.00 13.43
N PRO A 47 -5.76 -11.96 14.06
CA PRO A 47 -4.34 -12.20 13.78
C PRO A 47 -4.06 -12.48 12.30
N GLU A 48 -4.92 -13.24 11.62
CA GLU A 48 -4.77 -13.54 10.18
C GLU A 48 -4.95 -12.29 9.33
N LEU A 49 -5.91 -11.41 9.67
CA LEU A 49 -6.06 -10.12 8.99
C LEU A 49 -4.79 -9.27 9.16
N ASN A 50 -4.21 -9.25 10.36
CA ASN A 50 -3.00 -8.49 10.63
C ASN A 50 -1.83 -8.96 9.76
N VAL A 51 -1.63 -10.27 9.67
CA VAL A 51 -0.59 -10.89 8.83
C VAL A 51 -0.83 -10.58 7.35
N VAL A 52 -2.07 -10.74 6.87
CA VAL A 52 -2.42 -10.51 5.46
C VAL A 52 -2.29 -9.02 5.09
N GLN A 53 -2.67 -8.10 5.97
CA GLN A 53 -2.47 -6.66 5.77
C GLN A 53 -0.98 -6.30 5.73
N ASP A 54 -0.17 -6.86 6.62
CA ASP A 54 1.27 -6.60 6.62
C ASP A 54 1.90 -7.11 5.33
N ALA A 55 1.54 -8.31 4.86
CA ALA A 55 2.03 -8.85 3.60
C ALA A 55 1.72 -7.94 2.39
N ASP A 56 0.46 -7.46 2.26
CA ASP A 56 0.05 -6.52 1.20
C ASP A 56 0.82 -5.19 1.27
N ARG A 57 1.03 -4.65 2.48
CA ARG A 57 1.77 -3.40 2.69
C ARG A 57 3.26 -3.56 2.43
N LEU A 58 3.85 -4.69 2.83
CA LEU A 58 5.26 -4.98 2.60
C LEU A 58 5.57 -5.06 1.11
N ASP A 59 4.71 -5.66 0.29
CA ASP A 59 4.87 -5.72 -1.17
C ASP A 59 4.81 -4.33 -1.84
N ALA A 60 4.18 -3.36 -1.18
CA ALA A 60 4.10 -1.98 -1.67
C ALA A 60 5.37 -1.14 -1.39
N ILE A 61 6.33 -1.65 -0.61
CA ILE A 61 7.54 -0.91 -0.19
C ILE A 61 8.84 -1.66 -0.53
N GLY A 62 9.98 -0.97 -0.40
CA GLY A 62 11.29 -1.50 -0.78
C GLY A 62 11.49 -1.51 -2.30
N ALA A 63 12.46 -2.28 -2.79
CA ALA A 63 12.83 -2.29 -4.22
C ALA A 63 11.65 -2.63 -5.16
N ILE A 64 10.82 -3.62 -4.80
CA ILE A 64 9.61 -3.96 -5.56
C ILE A 64 8.58 -2.85 -5.49
N GLY A 65 8.41 -2.23 -4.31
CA GLY A 65 7.54 -1.06 -4.14
C GLY A 65 7.92 0.11 -5.06
N ILE A 66 9.22 0.40 -5.17
CA ILE A 66 9.77 1.42 -6.06
C ILE A 66 9.42 1.11 -7.52
N ALA A 67 9.75 -0.10 -7.98
CA ALA A 67 9.47 -0.53 -9.36
C ALA A 67 7.97 -0.45 -9.68
N ARG A 68 7.11 -0.93 -8.76
CA ARG A 68 5.65 -0.87 -8.92
C ARG A 68 5.13 0.58 -8.94
N CYS A 69 5.71 1.46 -8.12
CA CYS A 69 5.34 2.87 -8.06
C CYS A 69 5.57 3.56 -9.41
N PHE A 70 6.76 3.43 -9.98
CA PHE A 70 7.09 4.02 -11.28
C PHE A 70 6.34 3.37 -12.45
N ASN A 71 6.18 2.04 -12.43
CA ASN A 71 5.41 1.35 -13.46
C ASN A 71 3.95 1.82 -13.48
N TYR A 72 3.32 1.98 -12.31
CA TYR A 72 1.96 2.51 -12.22
C TYR A 72 1.89 4.00 -12.59
N GLY A 73 2.87 4.80 -12.19
CA GLY A 73 3.00 6.21 -12.56
C GLY A 73 3.04 6.39 -14.08
N GLY A 74 3.88 5.60 -14.77
CA GLY A 74 3.97 5.56 -16.22
C GLY A 74 2.67 5.11 -16.89
N PHE A 75 2.03 4.04 -16.40
CA PHE A 75 0.71 3.62 -16.88
C PHE A 75 -0.37 4.72 -16.72
N LYS A 76 -0.26 5.55 -15.68
CA LYS A 76 -1.13 6.71 -15.43
C LYS A 76 -0.68 7.98 -16.13
N ASN A 77 0.39 7.93 -16.93
CA ASN A 77 0.98 9.09 -17.60
C ASN A 77 1.27 10.26 -16.65
N ARG A 78 1.71 9.94 -15.43
CA ARG A 78 2.12 10.95 -14.44
C ARG A 78 3.54 11.40 -14.71
N ALA A 79 3.83 12.66 -14.42
CA ALA A 79 5.21 13.12 -14.34
C ALA A 79 6.00 12.26 -13.36
N LEU A 80 7.28 12.06 -13.63
CA LEU A 80 8.16 11.32 -12.72
C LEU A 80 8.36 12.12 -11.44
N TYR A 81 8.79 13.37 -11.60
CA TYR A 81 9.05 14.35 -10.54
C TYR A 81 8.83 15.77 -11.06
N ASP A 82 8.43 16.68 -10.18
CA ASP A 82 8.33 18.11 -10.44
C ASP A 82 8.63 18.85 -9.12
N PRO A 83 9.73 19.63 -9.02
CA PRO A 83 10.14 20.29 -7.78
C PRO A 83 9.17 21.40 -7.32
N GLU A 84 8.35 21.94 -8.23
CA GLU A 84 7.34 22.96 -7.92
C GLU A 84 6.08 22.35 -7.29
N ILE A 85 5.83 21.05 -7.51
CA ILE A 85 4.68 20.33 -6.98
C ILE A 85 5.08 19.54 -5.73
N LYS A 86 4.84 20.12 -4.54
CA LYS A 86 5.13 19.47 -3.26
C LYS A 86 4.13 18.35 -2.91
N PRO A 87 4.56 17.31 -2.17
CA PRO A 87 3.66 16.24 -1.71
C PRO A 87 2.63 16.78 -0.71
N ASP A 88 1.38 16.32 -0.81
CA ASP A 88 0.31 16.66 0.13
C ASP A 88 0.11 15.54 1.15
N LEU A 89 0.54 15.77 2.39
CA LEU A 89 0.46 14.77 3.47
C LEU A 89 -0.93 14.68 4.13
N ASN A 90 -1.83 15.61 3.82
CA ASN A 90 -3.15 15.73 4.46
C ASN A 90 -4.30 15.45 3.49
N MET A 91 -4.03 14.79 2.37
CA MET A 91 -5.04 14.47 1.37
C MET A 91 -6.20 13.65 1.95
N SER A 92 -7.42 14.04 1.61
CA SER A 92 -8.57 13.15 1.75
C SER A 92 -8.42 11.94 0.84
N LYS A 93 -9.09 10.83 1.19
CA LYS A 93 -9.06 9.59 0.40
C LYS A 93 -9.54 9.81 -1.04
N GLU A 94 -10.56 10.65 -1.20
CA GLU A 94 -11.16 11.01 -2.48
C GLU A 94 -10.17 11.83 -3.32
N ALA A 95 -9.49 12.80 -2.71
CA ALA A 95 -8.46 13.60 -3.36
C ALA A 95 -7.27 12.72 -3.79
N TYR A 96 -6.78 11.88 -2.88
CA TYR A 96 -5.66 10.97 -3.15
C TYR A 96 -5.93 10.05 -4.36
N LYS A 97 -7.15 9.51 -4.49
CA LYS A 97 -7.53 8.66 -5.64
C LYS A 97 -7.55 9.40 -6.98
N LYS A 98 -7.81 10.71 -6.95
CA LYS A 98 -7.87 11.56 -8.15
C LYS A 98 -6.55 12.30 -8.39
N SER A 99 -5.58 12.14 -7.50
CA SER A 99 -4.29 12.82 -7.59
C SER A 99 -3.61 12.52 -8.93
N THR A 100 -3.15 13.59 -9.57
CA THR A 100 -2.27 13.56 -10.74
C THR A 100 -0.86 14.03 -10.38
N ALA A 101 -0.55 14.10 -9.07
CA ALA A 101 0.77 14.49 -8.58
C ALA A 101 1.88 13.62 -9.19
N PRO A 102 3.11 14.17 -9.31
CA PRO A 102 4.26 13.41 -9.75
C PRO A 102 4.45 12.11 -8.97
N THR A 103 5.04 11.12 -9.63
CA THR A 103 5.18 9.77 -9.07
C THR A 103 6.02 9.76 -7.79
N ILE A 104 7.06 10.57 -7.73
CA ILE A 104 7.90 10.74 -6.51
C ILE A 104 7.07 11.18 -5.30
N ASN A 105 6.06 12.04 -5.46
CA ASN A 105 5.25 12.52 -4.34
C ASN A 105 4.54 11.36 -3.61
N HIS A 106 4.20 10.29 -4.34
CA HIS A 106 3.57 9.10 -3.78
C HIS A 106 4.39 8.42 -2.67
N PHE A 107 5.71 8.56 -2.71
CA PHE A 107 6.58 8.05 -1.66
C PHE A 107 6.24 8.71 -0.33
N TYR A 108 6.17 10.03 -0.31
CA TYR A 108 5.87 10.83 0.89
C TYR A 108 4.40 10.77 1.28
N GLU A 109 3.50 10.83 0.31
CA GLU A 109 2.04 10.81 0.52
C GLU A 109 1.55 9.46 1.07
N LYS A 110 2.29 8.36 0.82
CA LYS A 110 1.87 7.02 1.24
C LYS A 110 2.99 6.07 1.61
N LEU A 111 3.91 5.77 0.69
CA LEU A 111 4.78 4.58 0.85
C LEU A 111 5.64 4.64 2.11
N LEU A 112 6.19 5.82 2.42
CA LEU A 112 7.01 6.04 3.62
C LEU A 112 6.19 5.91 4.91
N LEU A 113 4.87 6.17 4.86
CA LEU A 113 3.96 6.05 6.01
C LEU A 113 3.56 4.61 6.34
N LEU A 114 3.88 3.63 5.47
CA LEU A 114 3.43 2.25 5.65
C LEU A 114 4.19 1.50 6.74
N LYS A 115 5.46 1.85 6.99
CA LYS A 115 6.28 1.22 8.04
C LYS A 115 5.63 1.32 9.41
N ASP A 116 5.11 2.50 9.75
CA ASP A 116 4.48 2.77 11.05
C ASP A 116 3.05 2.23 11.16
N ARG A 117 2.53 1.64 10.08
CA ARG A 117 1.21 1.03 10.02
C ARG A 117 1.26 -0.49 10.02
N MET A 118 2.42 -1.10 10.23
CA MET A 118 2.53 -2.56 10.33
C MET A 118 1.89 -3.05 11.64
N ASN A 119 1.17 -4.17 11.56
CA ASN A 119 0.42 -4.74 12.67
C ASN A 119 1.29 -5.68 13.54
N THR A 120 2.19 -6.44 12.90
CA THR A 120 3.02 -7.47 13.55
C THR A 120 4.45 -6.99 13.79
N GLU A 121 5.12 -7.54 14.81
CA GLU A 121 6.52 -7.20 15.11
C GLU A 121 7.46 -7.59 13.95
N THR A 122 7.25 -8.76 13.35
CA THR A 122 7.99 -9.18 12.14
C THR A 122 7.72 -8.23 10.97
N GLY A 123 6.47 -7.81 10.76
CA GLY A 123 6.10 -6.84 9.74
C GLY A 123 6.83 -5.52 9.92
N LYS A 124 6.90 -4.99 11.15
CA LYS A 124 7.65 -3.77 11.48
C LYS A 124 9.15 -3.90 11.18
N LEU A 125 9.76 -5.03 11.55
CA LEU A 125 11.19 -5.30 11.30
C LEU A 125 11.50 -5.25 9.79
N VAL A 126 10.78 -6.06 9.00
CA VAL A 126 10.98 -6.13 7.54
C VAL A 126 10.64 -4.81 6.86
N ALA A 127 9.61 -4.11 7.33
CA ALA A 127 9.25 -2.80 6.81
C ALA A 127 10.33 -1.75 7.09
N GLY A 128 11.05 -1.87 8.21
CA GLY A 128 12.19 -1.01 8.55
C GLY A 128 13.27 -1.05 7.48
N GLU A 129 13.73 -2.25 7.12
CA GLU A 129 14.75 -2.45 6.08
C GLU A 129 14.28 -1.94 4.71
N ARG A 130 13.03 -2.26 4.33
CA ARG A 130 12.46 -1.81 3.05
C ARG A 130 12.25 -0.30 2.98
N HIS A 131 11.89 0.32 4.10
CA HIS A 131 11.76 1.76 4.21
C HIS A 131 13.10 2.46 4.03
N GLU A 132 14.15 1.96 4.71
CA GLU A 132 15.50 2.52 4.60
C GLU A 132 16.00 2.50 3.15
N PHE A 133 15.77 1.38 2.44
CA PHE A 133 16.13 1.29 1.02
C PHE A 133 15.42 2.34 0.16
N MET A 134 14.14 2.66 0.44
CA MET A 134 13.43 3.71 -0.28
C MET A 134 13.99 5.10 0.03
N LEU A 135 14.40 5.37 1.27
CA LEU A 135 15.06 6.64 1.62
C LEU A 135 16.39 6.80 0.88
N GLN A 136 17.18 5.73 0.81
CA GLN A 136 18.44 5.71 0.06
C GLN A 136 18.21 5.97 -1.43
N PHE A 137 17.20 5.32 -2.02
CA PHE A 137 16.80 5.58 -3.40
C PHE A 137 16.39 7.03 -3.63
N LEU A 138 15.55 7.61 -2.75
CA LEU A 138 15.10 9.00 -2.88
C LEU A 138 16.27 9.98 -2.75
N ASN A 139 17.14 9.79 -1.77
CA ASN A 139 18.33 10.62 -1.61
C ASN A 139 19.25 10.55 -2.83
N GLN A 140 19.43 9.36 -3.40
CA GLN A 140 20.22 9.19 -4.62
C GLN A 140 19.53 9.86 -5.83
N PHE A 141 18.21 9.69 -5.95
CA PHE A 141 17.40 10.33 -6.97
C PHE A 141 17.50 11.86 -6.92
N ASP A 142 17.40 12.45 -5.73
CA ASP A 142 17.48 13.90 -5.52
C ASP A 142 18.88 14.43 -5.91
N LYS A 143 19.94 13.73 -5.50
CA LYS A 143 21.32 14.05 -5.87
C LYS A 143 21.56 14.02 -7.39
N GLU A 144 21.07 12.97 -8.04
CA GLU A 144 21.17 12.82 -9.49
C GLU A 144 20.37 13.90 -10.23
N TRP A 145 19.20 14.26 -9.70
CA TRP A 145 18.36 15.32 -10.25
C TRP A 145 19.01 16.71 -10.13
N GLU A 146 19.63 17.01 -8.99
CA GLU A 146 20.32 18.28 -8.73
C GLU A 146 21.73 18.33 -9.36
N GLY A 147 22.27 17.19 -9.80
CA GLY A 147 23.60 17.09 -10.41
C GLY A 147 24.76 17.16 -9.41
N VAL A 148 24.52 16.79 -8.15
CA VAL A 148 25.51 16.76 -7.06
C VAL A 148 25.83 15.31 -6.69
N LEU A 149 26.98 14.81 -7.16
CA LEU A 149 27.49 13.46 -6.82
C LEU A 149 28.16 13.45 -5.44
#